data_AF-F3NG90-F1
#
_entry.id   AF-F3NG90-F1
#
_cell.length_a   1.000
_cell.length_b   1.000
_cell.length_c   1.000
_cell.angle_alpha   90.00
_cell.angle_beta   90.00
_cell.angle_gamma   90.00
#
_symmetry.space_group_name_H-M   'P 1'
#
loop_
_entity.id
_entity.type
_entity.pdbx_description
1 polymer ?
#
loop_
_entity_poly.entity_id
_entity_poly.type
_entity_poly.pdbx_seq_one_letter_code
_entity_poly.pdbx_strand_id
1 'polypeptide(L)'
;MTYDARVRVTTARRGTAWRALRSPGIALDLGSARTRVWTRGGPGAHTVLDVPTVSFGPAGDTGVLRPVARGAVVDPEGAARLLTRLLAPRVPRYARPVIVCATPVPGGPEHRAALAAALAGLRPRTVLAIDAVRALALAAGADLSRPLLVVDLGAQLTEVALLHGGVVTAARRIERGTADLGTADLGAGGDGGLTAGRLAARVGEAVADLLRDEPGHRAAEALGRGPLLGGGGALRAELVYRLARQLDTSVHPVPRPHTAAVRGAGEALLSARRHPALAAPVTPVHPT
;
A
#
# COMPACT_ATOMS: atom_id res chain seq x y z
N MET A 1 6.58 16.93 -37.88
CA MET A 1 5.33 16.38 -37.31
C MET A 1 5.13 16.99 -35.94
N THR A 2 4.31 18.03 -35.85
CA THR A 2 4.06 18.83 -34.65
C THR A 2 2.80 18.28 -33.98
N TYR A 3 2.90 17.85 -32.72
CA TYR A 3 1.77 17.32 -31.96
C TYR A 3 1.02 18.49 -31.28
N ASP A 4 -0.09 18.93 -31.88
CA ASP A 4 -1.00 19.94 -31.31
C ASP A 4 -1.92 19.25 -30.28
N ALA A 5 -1.53 19.28 -29.00
CA ALA A 5 -2.38 18.84 -27.90
C ALA A 5 -3.31 19.98 -27.46
N ARG A 6 -4.47 20.10 -28.11
CA ARG A 6 -5.51 21.03 -27.66
C ARG A 6 -6.12 20.55 -26.34
N VAL A 7 -5.73 21.17 -25.23
CA VAL A 7 -6.39 21.00 -23.93
C VAL A 7 -7.67 21.83 -23.92
N ARG A 8 -8.83 21.16 -23.87
CA ARG A 8 -10.13 21.83 -23.68
C ARG A 8 -10.41 21.96 -22.18
N VAL A 9 -10.14 23.13 -21.60
CA VAL A 9 -10.59 23.46 -20.25
C VAL A 9 -12.07 23.86 -20.33
N THR A 10 -12.96 23.02 -19.81
CA THR A 10 -14.37 23.39 -19.65
C THR A 10 -14.61 23.86 -18.23
N THR A 11 -15.16 25.06 -18.08
CA THR A 11 -15.57 25.60 -16.78
C THR A 11 -16.84 24.89 -16.32
N ALA A 12 -16.76 24.24 -15.15
CA ALA A 12 -17.88 23.51 -14.57
C ALA A 12 -19.03 24.47 -14.22
N ARG A 13 -20.25 24.17 -14.70
CA ARG A 13 -21.49 24.81 -14.21
C ARG A 13 -21.62 24.58 -12.70
N ARG A 14 -21.90 25.65 -11.94
CA ARG A 14 -21.95 25.69 -10.46
C ARG A 14 -22.78 24.58 -9.76
N GLY A 15 -23.70 23.90 -10.46
CA GLY A 15 -24.55 22.85 -9.90
C GLY A 15 -23.92 21.45 -9.80
N THR A 16 -22.87 21.13 -10.55
CA THR A 16 -22.34 19.76 -10.64
C THR A 16 -21.07 19.52 -9.81
N ALA A 17 -20.33 20.59 -9.48
CA ALA A 17 -19.20 20.57 -8.55
C ALA A 17 -19.59 20.09 -7.13
N TRP A 18 -20.83 20.36 -6.69
CA TRP A 18 -21.35 19.93 -5.39
C TRP A 18 -21.47 18.41 -5.24
N ARG A 19 -21.66 17.65 -6.33
CA ARG A 19 -21.77 16.17 -6.27
C ARG A 19 -20.42 15.48 -6.20
N ALA A 20 -19.38 16.03 -6.85
CA ALA A 20 -18.02 15.48 -6.78
C ALA A 20 -17.41 15.59 -5.37
N LEU A 21 -17.76 16.65 -4.63
CA LEU A 21 -17.39 16.83 -3.22
C LEU A 21 -18.06 15.82 -2.26
N ARG A 22 -19.10 15.10 -2.71
CA ARG A 22 -19.88 14.12 -1.90
C ARG A 22 -19.42 12.66 -2.02
N SER A 23 -18.58 12.30 -2.99
CA SER A 23 -18.06 10.93 -3.07
C SER A 23 -17.16 10.63 -1.87
N PRO A 24 -17.45 9.61 -1.05
CA PRO A 24 -16.60 9.25 0.08
C PRO A 24 -15.24 8.80 -0.45
N GLY A 25 -14.19 9.32 0.18
CA GLY A 25 -12.83 8.86 -0.08
C GLY A 25 -12.49 7.71 0.85
N ILE A 26 -11.90 6.65 0.29
CA ILE A 26 -11.43 5.48 1.04
C ILE A 26 -9.99 5.20 0.62
N ALA A 27 -9.10 4.99 1.59
CA ALA A 27 -7.80 4.41 1.33
C ALA A 27 -7.75 2.99 1.89
N LEU A 28 -7.15 2.07 1.13
CA LEU A 28 -7.17 0.64 1.40
C LEU A 28 -5.74 0.08 1.35
N ASP A 29 -5.39 -0.70 2.35
CA ASP A 29 -4.21 -1.57 2.39
C ASP A 29 -4.73 -3.01 2.55
N LEU A 30 -4.58 -3.81 1.50
CA LEU A 30 -5.06 -5.18 1.43
C LEU A 30 -3.88 -6.15 1.60
N GLY A 31 -3.34 -6.22 2.83
CA GLY A 31 -2.17 -7.04 3.16
C GLY A 31 -2.52 -8.50 3.48
N SER A 32 -1.54 -9.40 3.42
CA SER A 32 -1.78 -10.84 3.63
C SER A 32 -2.30 -11.22 5.03
N ALA A 33 -1.91 -10.46 6.06
CA ALA A 33 -2.35 -10.72 7.44
C ALA A 33 -3.47 -9.80 7.90
N ARG A 34 -3.45 -8.54 7.46
CA ARG A 34 -4.32 -7.47 7.94
C ARG A 34 -4.82 -6.64 6.76
N THR A 35 -6.11 -6.36 6.76
CA THR A 35 -6.77 -5.45 5.83
C THR A 35 -7.08 -4.18 6.60
N ARG A 36 -6.60 -3.05 6.08
CA ARG A 36 -6.75 -1.75 6.72
C ARG A 36 -7.45 -0.77 5.82
N VAL A 37 -8.32 0.03 6.41
CA VAL A 37 -9.09 1.03 5.68
C VAL A 37 -8.98 2.34 6.41
N TRP A 38 -8.46 3.34 5.71
CA TRP A 38 -8.54 4.73 6.11
C TRP A 38 -9.80 5.35 5.52
N THR A 39 -10.67 5.86 6.38
CA THR A 39 -11.96 6.44 5.97
C THR A 39 -12.36 7.57 6.90
N ARG A 40 -13.40 8.32 6.53
CA ARG A 40 -13.95 9.38 7.37
C ARG A 40 -14.56 8.76 8.63
N GLY A 41 -14.09 9.18 9.81
CA GLY A 41 -14.63 8.77 11.10
C GLY A 41 -15.73 9.72 11.57
N GLY A 42 -15.43 11.02 11.66
CA GLY A 42 -16.33 12.08 12.13
C GLY A 42 -16.12 13.41 11.38
N PRO A 43 -16.69 14.53 11.85
CA PRO A 43 -16.39 15.85 11.29
C PRO A 43 -14.89 16.16 11.43
N GLY A 44 -14.19 16.36 10.30
CA GLY A 44 -12.75 16.68 10.29
C GLY A 44 -11.79 15.54 10.68
N ALA A 45 -12.30 14.36 11.07
CA ALA A 45 -11.46 13.27 11.57
C ALA A 45 -11.48 12.04 10.65
N HIS A 46 -10.30 11.43 10.48
CA HIS A 46 -10.11 10.17 9.78
C HIS A 46 -9.76 9.05 10.75
N THR A 47 -10.26 7.84 10.48
CA THR A 47 -9.99 6.65 11.28
C THR A 47 -9.37 5.55 10.41
N VAL A 48 -8.55 4.71 11.02
CA VAL A 48 -8.06 3.47 10.42
C VAL A 48 -8.81 2.31 11.04
N LEU A 49 -9.57 1.60 10.22
CA LEU A 49 -10.09 0.28 10.55
C LEU A 49 -9.00 -0.74 10.27
N ASP A 50 -8.81 -1.70 11.17
CA ASP A 50 -7.80 -2.75 11.02
C ASP A 50 -8.42 -4.10 11.40
N VAL A 51 -8.55 -5.00 10.43
CA VAL A 51 -9.13 -6.33 10.61
C VAL A 51 -8.20 -7.41 10.06
N PRO A 52 -8.26 -8.66 10.57
CA PRO A 52 -7.57 -9.78 9.93
C PRO A 52 -8.02 -9.94 8.47
N THR A 53 -7.08 -10.23 7.57
CA THR A 53 -7.38 -10.56 6.17
C THR A 53 -7.85 -11.99 6.07
N VAL A 54 -9.08 -12.21 6.52
CA VAL A 54 -9.76 -13.49 6.47
C VAL A 54 -11.15 -13.31 5.88
N SER A 55 -11.54 -14.22 5.01
CA SER A 55 -12.89 -14.36 4.53
C SER A 55 -13.46 -15.70 5.00
N PHE A 56 -14.78 -15.78 5.02
CA PHE A 56 -15.50 -17.00 5.29
C PHE A 56 -16.22 -17.40 4.02
N GLY A 57 -16.41 -18.70 3.81
CA GLY A 57 -17.24 -19.20 2.73
C GLY A 57 -18.71 -18.79 2.88
N PRO A 58 -19.57 -19.17 1.92
CA PRO A 58 -21.01 -19.07 2.06
C PRO A 58 -21.51 -19.78 3.32
N ALA A 59 -22.72 -19.46 3.79
CA ALA A 59 -23.29 -20.07 4.99
C ALA A 59 -23.23 -21.61 4.91
N GLY A 60 -22.58 -22.23 5.91
CA GLY A 60 -22.35 -23.68 5.98
C GLY A 60 -20.90 -24.11 5.73
N ASP A 61 -20.06 -23.24 5.16
CA ASP A 61 -18.63 -23.49 5.01
C ASP A 61 -17.87 -23.00 6.25
N THR A 62 -17.26 -23.93 7.00
CA THR A 62 -16.49 -23.64 8.22
C THR A 62 -15.03 -23.27 7.93
N GLY A 63 -14.61 -23.23 6.67
CA GLY A 63 -13.24 -22.90 6.28
C GLY A 63 -12.90 -21.41 6.47
N VAL A 64 -11.79 -21.14 7.17
CA VAL A 64 -11.16 -19.81 7.16
C VAL A 64 -10.36 -19.67 5.88
N LEU A 65 -10.80 -18.77 4.99
CA LEU A 65 -10.12 -18.48 3.74
C LEU A 65 -9.20 -17.25 3.91
N ARG A 66 -8.06 -17.26 3.21
CA ARG A 66 -7.11 -16.15 3.19
C ARG A 66 -7.08 -15.54 1.79
N PRO A 67 -7.84 -14.46 1.54
CA PRO A 67 -8.02 -13.95 0.19
C PRO A 67 -6.78 -13.24 -0.37
N VAL A 68 -5.76 -13.03 0.46
CA VAL A 68 -4.50 -12.38 0.08
C VAL A 68 -3.33 -13.24 0.55
N ALA A 69 -2.40 -13.51 -0.36
CA ALA A 69 -1.15 -14.21 -0.07
C ALA A 69 0.02 -13.46 -0.71
N ARG A 70 1.10 -13.25 0.06
CA ARG A 70 2.31 -12.53 -0.39
C ARG A 70 1.99 -11.22 -1.15
N GLY A 71 1.03 -10.43 -0.64
CA GLY A 71 0.59 -9.16 -1.23
C GLY A 71 -0.25 -9.27 -2.51
N ALA A 72 -0.57 -10.48 -2.99
CA ALA A 72 -1.47 -10.70 -4.13
C ALA A 72 -2.87 -11.12 -3.65
N VAL A 73 -3.91 -10.60 -4.31
CA VAL A 73 -5.29 -11.07 -4.11
C VAL A 73 -5.45 -12.40 -4.84
N VAL A 74 -5.48 -13.50 -4.09
CA VAL A 74 -5.55 -14.87 -4.63
C VAL A 74 -6.97 -15.43 -4.67
N ASP A 75 -7.89 -14.83 -3.90
CA ASP A 75 -9.33 -15.10 -3.94
C ASP A 75 -10.09 -13.76 -3.98
N PRO A 76 -10.38 -13.23 -5.19
CA PRO A 76 -11.08 -11.96 -5.35
C PRO A 76 -12.50 -11.97 -4.77
N GLU A 77 -13.19 -13.12 -4.76
CA GLU A 77 -14.54 -13.22 -4.21
C GLU A 77 -14.53 -13.16 -2.68
N GLY A 78 -13.59 -13.87 -2.05
CA GLY A 78 -13.35 -13.76 -0.61
C GLY A 78 -12.92 -12.37 -0.19
N ALA A 79 -12.05 -11.72 -0.97
CA ALA A 79 -11.70 -10.32 -0.77
C ALA A 79 -12.93 -9.42 -0.87
N ALA A 80 -13.80 -9.62 -1.87
CA ALA A 80 -15.03 -8.86 -2.02
C ALA A 80 -15.99 -9.05 -0.82
N ARG A 81 -16.13 -10.28 -0.30
CA ARG A 81 -16.93 -10.54 0.93
C ARG A 81 -16.36 -9.79 2.13
N LEU A 82 -15.05 -9.86 2.35
CA LEU A 82 -14.36 -9.14 3.42
C LEU A 82 -14.56 -7.62 3.31
N LEU A 83 -14.28 -7.05 2.14
CA LEU A 83 -14.36 -5.61 1.89
C LEU A 83 -15.80 -5.11 1.96
N THR A 84 -16.77 -5.86 1.45
CA THR A 84 -18.21 -5.53 1.56
C THR A 84 -18.63 -5.49 3.02
N ARG A 85 -18.27 -6.50 3.82
CA ARG A 85 -18.56 -6.51 5.28
C ARG A 85 -17.96 -5.29 5.98
N LEU A 86 -16.72 -4.92 5.63
CA LEU A 86 -15.99 -3.83 6.26
C LEU A 86 -16.53 -2.45 5.84
N LEU A 87 -16.91 -2.28 4.58
CA LEU A 87 -17.14 -0.95 3.98
C LEU A 87 -18.61 -0.64 3.70
N ALA A 88 -19.46 -1.63 3.43
CA ALA A 88 -20.88 -1.38 3.13
C ALA A 88 -21.62 -0.61 4.25
N PRO A 89 -21.35 -0.85 5.55
CA PRO A 89 -21.97 -0.04 6.62
C PRO A 89 -21.51 1.43 6.66
N ARG A 90 -20.40 1.75 5.98
CA ARG A 90 -19.71 3.06 6.07
C ARG A 90 -19.83 3.89 4.79
N VAL A 91 -20.25 3.26 3.70
CA VAL A 91 -20.46 3.90 2.40
C VAL A 91 -21.97 3.99 2.17
N PRO A 92 -22.55 5.19 2.03
CA PRO A 92 -23.96 5.32 1.69
C PRO A 92 -24.28 4.54 0.41
N ARG A 93 -25.40 3.81 0.38
CA ARG A 93 -25.77 2.92 -0.75
C ARG A 93 -25.80 3.61 -2.12
N TYR A 94 -26.09 4.91 -2.16
CA TYR A 94 -26.12 5.72 -3.37
C TYR A 94 -24.76 6.33 -3.74
N ALA A 95 -23.76 6.26 -2.85
CA ALA A 95 -22.47 6.87 -3.04
C ALA A 95 -21.54 5.93 -3.84
N ARG A 96 -20.73 6.53 -4.72
CA ARG A 96 -19.66 5.85 -5.44
C ARG A 96 -18.32 6.37 -4.92
N PRO A 97 -17.57 5.58 -4.11
CA PRO A 97 -16.35 6.05 -3.47
C PRO A 97 -15.22 6.27 -4.47
N VAL A 98 -14.30 7.18 -4.14
CA VAL A 98 -12.96 7.21 -4.73
C VAL A 98 -12.05 6.40 -3.82
N ILE A 99 -11.42 5.37 -4.37
CA ILE A 99 -10.59 4.44 -3.61
C ILE A 99 -9.13 4.59 -4.03
N VAL A 100 -8.22 4.74 -3.05
CA VAL A 100 -6.77 4.66 -3.27
C VAL A 100 -6.24 3.43 -2.55
N CYS A 101 -5.61 2.52 -3.29
CA CYS A 101 -5.07 1.28 -2.75
C CYS A 101 -3.55 1.38 -2.64
N ALA A 102 -3.01 1.09 -1.46
CA ALA A 102 -1.59 0.80 -1.30
C ALA A 102 -1.32 -0.62 -1.84
N THR A 103 -0.42 -0.75 -2.81
CA THR A 103 -0.15 -2.01 -3.52
C THR A 103 1.35 -2.32 -3.56
N PRO A 104 1.76 -3.59 -3.61
CA PRO A 104 3.15 -3.97 -3.84
C PRO A 104 3.74 -3.40 -5.15
N VAL A 105 5.06 -3.26 -5.19
CA VAL A 105 5.83 -2.48 -6.18
C VAL A 105 6.00 -3.16 -7.55
N PRO A 106 5.69 -4.47 -7.72
CA PRO A 106 5.30 -5.00 -9.01
C PRO A 106 3.79 -5.26 -9.05
N GLY A 107 2.99 -4.20 -9.19
CA GLY A 107 1.56 -4.26 -9.43
C GLY A 107 1.24 -4.52 -10.91
N GLY A 108 1.40 -5.76 -11.37
CA GLY A 108 1.10 -6.15 -12.74
C GLY A 108 -0.39 -5.99 -13.12
N PRO A 109 -0.76 -6.16 -14.41
CA PRO A 109 -2.14 -6.15 -14.86
C PRO A 109 -3.06 -7.12 -14.08
N GLU A 110 -2.54 -8.30 -13.74
CA GLU A 110 -3.25 -9.31 -12.95
C GLU A 110 -3.60 -8.82 -11.55
N HIS A 111 -2.63 -8.20 -10.85
CA HIS A 111 -2.86 -7.61 -9.53
C HIS A 111 -3.96 -6.53 -9.60
N ARG A 112 -3.91 -5.67 -10.63
CA ARG A 112 -4.93 -4.64 -10.85
C ARG A 112 -6.31 -5.22 -11.15
N ALA A 113 -6.39 -6.28 -11.96
CA ALA A 113 -7.62 -6.97 -12.27
C ALA A 113 -8.24 -7.64 -11.03
N ALA A 114 -7.43 -8.33 -10.22
CA ALA A 114 -7.88 -8.98 -9.00
C ALA A 114 -8.38 -7.96 -7.95
N LEU A 115 -7.68 -6.83 -7.81
CA LEU A 115 -8.12 -5.72 -6.95
C LEU A 115 -9.44 -5.09 -7.46
N ALA A 116 -9.57 -4.88 -8.76
CA ALA A 116 -10.80 -4.35 -9.36
C ALA A 116 -11.99 -5.30 -9.12
N ALA A 117 -11.78 -6.61 -9.28
CA ALA A 117 -12.80 -7.63 -8.99
C ALA A 117 -13.21 -7.61 -7.51
N ALA A 118 -12.24 -7.56 -6.59
CA ALA A 118 -12.50 -7.49 -5.15
C ALA A 118 -13.29 -6.23 -4.74
N LEU A 119 -13.14 -5.12 -5.47
CA LEU A 119 -13.80 -3.84 -5.19
C LEU A 119 -15.11 -3.64 -5.95
N ALA A 120 -15.46 -4.51 -6.90
CA ALA A 120 -16.58 -4.32 -7.82
C ALA A 120 -17.92 -4.09 -7.09
N GLY A 121 -18.16 -4.79 -5.99
CA GLY A 121 -19.37 -4.67 -5.18
C GLY A 121 -19.58 -3.28 -4.55
N LEU A 122 -18.51 -2.51 -4.36
CA LEU A 122 -18.55 -1.14 -3.82
C LEU A 122 -18.89 -0.09 -4.90
N ARG A 123 -18.91 -0.50 -6.17
CA ARG A 123 -19.17 0.37 -7.33
C ARG A 123 -18.33 1.66 -7.28
N PRO A 124 -16.99 1.56 -7.10
CA PRO A 124 -16.14 2.74 -6.98
C PRO A 124 -16.29 3.63 -8.21
N ARG A 125 -16.26 4.94 -7.99
CA ARG A 125 -16.17 5.91 -9.08
C ARG A 125 -14.82 5.82 -9.77
N THR A 126 -13.78 5.62 -8.97
CA THR A 126 -12.39 5.51 -9.44
C THR A 126 -11.61 4.67 -8.42
N VAL A 127 -10.72 3.82 -8.91
CA VAL A 127 -9.70 3.12 -8.12
C VAL A 127 -8.34 3.60 -8.60
N LEU A 128 -7.52 4.10 -7.69
CA LEU A 128 -6.12 4.45 -7.93
C LEU A 128 -5.23 3.51 -7.13
N ALA A 129 -4.06 3.21 -7.65
CA ALA A 129 -3.02 2.49 -6.93
C ALA A 129 -1.88 3.45 -6.57
N ILE A 130 -1.30 3.24 -5.39
CA ILE A 130 -0.04 3.84 -4.97
C ILE A 130 0.85 2.72 -4.46
N ASP A 131 2.12 2.73 -4.86
CA ASP A 131 3.09 1.77 -4.36
C ASP A 131 3.18 1.87 -2.83
N ALA A 132 3.13 0.74 -2.13
CA ALA A 132 3.14 0.69 -0.67
C ALA A 132 4.35 1.43 -0.10
N VAL A 133 5.52 1.26 -0.70
CA VAL A 133 6.77 1.98 -0.35
C VAL A 133 6.64 3.51 -0.51
N ARG A 134 5.92 3.98 -1.53
CA ARG A 134 5.64 5.41 -1.70
C ARG A 134 4.63 5.90 -0.68
N ALA A 135 3.61 5.10 -0.37
CA ALA A 135 2.66 5.41 0.69
C ALA A 135 3.37 5.48 2.06
N LEU A 136 4.31 4.60 2.37
CA LEU A 136 5.14 4.68 3.58
C LEU A 136 5.92 5.99 3.64
N ALA A 137 6.56 6.40 2.55
CA ALA A 137 7.29 7.67 2.48
C ALA A 137 6.37 8.88 2.73
N LEU A 138 5.16 8.88 2.15
CA LEU A 138 4.15 9.92 2.42
C LEU A 138 3.70 9.92 3.89
N ALA A 139 3.47 8.75 4.47
CA ALA A 139 3.05 8.63 5.87
C ALA A 139 4.13 9.06 6.87
N ALA A 140 5.40 8.95 6.47
CA ALA A 140 6.56 9.43 7.23
C ALA A 140 6.79 10.94 7.08
N GLY A 141 6.13 11.61 6.14
CA GLY A 141 6.45 13.00 5.77
C GLY A 141 7.86 13.13 5.20
N ALA A 142 8.34 12.10 4.50
CA ALA A 142 9.70 12.07 3.97
C ALA A 142 9.89 13.12 2.88
N ASP A 143 11.09 13.72 2.83
CA ASP A 143 11.51 14.57 1.73
C ASP A 143 11.78 13.72 0.48
N LEU A 144 10.78 13.72 -0.43
CA LEU A 144 10.81 13.00 -1.69
C LEU A 144 11.68 13.67 -2.77
N SER A 145 12.17 14.90 -2.55
CA SER A 145 13.07 15.58 -3.50
C SER A 145 14.46 14.94 -3.53
N ARG A 146 14.82 14.24 -2.45
CA ARG A 146 16.09 13.55 -2.29
C ARG A 146 15.93 12.02 -2.40
N PRO A 147 16.97 11.28 -2.81
CA PRO A 147 16.95 9.83 -2.88
C PRO A 147 16.59 9.17 -1.55
N LEU A 148 15.73 8.15 -1.59
CA LEU A 148 15.18 7.51 -0.41
C LEU A 148 15.14 5.99 -0.59
N LEU A 149 15.72 5.26 0.36
CA LEU A 149 15.60 3.81 0.44
C LEU A 149 14.45 3.47 1.40
N VAL A 150 13.51 2.65 0.96
CA VAL A 150 12.35 2.25 1.75
C VAL A 150 12.29 0.73 1.83
N VAL A 151 12.07 0.20 3.03
CA VAL A 151 11.83 -1.21 3.31
C VAL A 151 10.44 -1.35 3.90
N ASP A 152 9.52 -2.00 3.18
CA ASP A 152 8.23 -2.44 3.73
C ASP A 152 8.35 -3.89 4.20
N LEU A 153 8.40 -4.11 5.52
CA LEU A 153 8.52 -5.45 6.09
C LEU A 153 7.14 -5.92 6.59
N GLY A 154 6.44 -6.65 5.72
CA GLY A 154 5.10 -7.17 5.96
C GLY A 154 5.05 -8.55 6.62
N ALA A 155 3.88 -9.19 6.52
CA ALA A 155 3.66 -10.52 7.08
C ALA A 155 4.26 -11.63 6.22
N GLN A 156 4.00 -11.63 4.92
CA GLN A 156 4.46 -12.67 3.99
C GLN A 156 5.32 -12.11 2.86
N LEU A 157 5.58 -10.81 2.90
CA LEU A 157 6.22 -10.05 1.84
C LEU A 157 7.07 -8.97 2.48
N THR A 158 8.30 -8.87 2.02
CA THR A 158 9.18 -7.73 2.29
C THR A 158 9.55 -7.09 0.96
N GLU A 159 9.42 -5.77 0.86
CA GLU A 159 9.79 -5.01 -0.33
C GLU A 159 10.84 -3.98 0.01
N VAL A 160 11.86 -3.89 -0.83
CA VAL A 160 12.92 -2.88 -0.76
C VAL A 160 12.83 -2.05 -2.02
N ALA A 161 12.78 -0.74 -1.90
CA ALA A 161 12.65 0.15 -3.04
C ALA A 161 13.48 1.42 -2.90
N LEU A 162 14.07 1.84 -4.02
CA LEU A 162 14.75 3.11 -4.17
C LEU A 162 13.79 4.12 -4.82
N LEU A 163 13.62 5.26 -4.17
CA LEU A 163 12.77 6.35 -4.64
C LEU A 163 13.61 7.58 -4.99
N HIS A 164 13.33 8.20 -6.13
CA HIS A 164 13.92 9.46 -6.60
C HIS A 164 12.81 10.41 -7.05
N GLY A 165 12.74 11.62 -6.50
CA GLY A 165 11.65 12.56 -6.85
C GLY A 165 10.25 12.01 -6.54
N GLY A 166 10.15 11.08 -5.57
CA GLY A 166 8.92 10.37 -5.25
C GLY A 166 8.50 9.28 -6.24
N VAL A 167 9.33 8.94 -7.23
CA VAL A 167 9.13 7.84 -8.17
C VAL A 167 9.97 6.65 -7.72
N VAL A 168 9.39 5.45 -7.75
CA VAL A 168 10.15 4.21 -7.55
C VAL A 168 11.00 3.97 -8.79
N THR A 169 12.32 3.98 -8.64
CA THR A 169 13.24 3.72 -9.77
C THR A 169 13.73 2.29 -9.80
N ALA A 170 13.83 1.64 -8.64
CA ALA A 170 14.18 0.23 -8.56
C ALA A 170 13.54 -0.41 -7.32
N ALA A 171 13.22 -1.69 -7.43
CA ALA A 171 12.63 -2.44 -6.33
C ALA A 171 13.07 -3.91 -6.33
N ARG A 172 13.02 -4.51 -5.14
CA ARG A 172 13.24 -5.94 -4.88
C ARG A 172 12.16 -6.46 -3.98
N ARG A 173 11.75 -7.69 -4.28
CA ARG A 173 10.72 -8.40 -3.54
C ARG A 173 11.33 -9.64 -2.91
N ILE A 174 11.10 -9.77 -1.61
CA ILE A 174 11.45 -10.96 -0.84
C ILE A 174 10.14 -11.57 -0.39
N GLU A 175 9.83 -12.77 -0.86
CA GLU A 175 8.58 -13.45 -0.51
C GLU A 175 8.64 -14.14 0.86
N ARG A 176 9.13 -13.37 1.84
CA ARG A 176 9.22 -13.71 3.26
C ARG A 176 8.93 -12.47 4.07
N GLY A 177 8.27 -12.64 5.22
CA GLY A 177 8.04 -11.56 6.17
C GLY A 177 7.97 -12.08 7.60
N THR A 178 7.29 -11.33 8.46
CA THR A 178 7.17 -11.66 9.88
C THR A 178 6.40 -12.96 10.19
N ALA A 179 5.53 -13.42 9.29
CA ALA A 179 4.80 -14.67 9.43
C ALA A 179 5.65 -15.91 9.13
N ASP A 180 6.80 -15.73 8.49
CA ASP A 180 7.77 -16.80 8.24
C ASP A 180 8.77 -16.98 9.40
N LEU A 181 8.76 -16.07 10.38
CA LEU A 181 9.69 -16.11 11.49
C LEU A 181 9.36 -17.28 12.41
N GLY A 182 10.32 -18.18 12.57
CA GLY A 182 10.24 -19.30 13.52
C GLY A 182 10.41 -18.85 14.96
N THR A 183 10.18 -19.77 15.89
CA THR A 183 10.42 -19.52 17.32
C THR A 183 11.90 -19.66 17.71
N ALA A 184 12.76 -20.04 16.77
CA ALA A 184 14.19 -20.29 16.98
C ALA A 184 14.97 -19.09 17.58
N ASP A 185 14.50 -17.85 17.40
CA ASP A 185 15.11 -16.67 18.05
C ASP A 185 14.81 -16.56 19.57
N LEU A 186 13.95 -17.43 20.14
CA LEU A 186 13.59 -17.47 21.58
C LEU A 186 14.44 -18.47 22.40
N GLY A 187 15.54 -18.99 21.86
CA GLY A 187 16.48 -19.84 22.62
C GLY A 187 16.00 -21.26 22.91
N ALA A 188 14.80 -21.64 22.49
CA ALA A 188 14.35 -23.03 22.49
C ALA A 188 14.77 -23.66 21.14
N GLY A 189 15.70 -24.62 21.19
CA GLY A 189 16.10 -25.37 20.00
C GLY A 189 14.89 -26.03 19.33
N GLY A 190 14.55 -25.60 18.13
CA GLY A 190 13.46 -26.17 17.35
C GLY A 190 13.26 -25.51 15.98
N ASP A 191 13.11 -26.39 14.98
CA ASP A 191 12.39 -26.26 13.69
C ASP A 191 12.94 -25.49 12.47
N GLY A 192 14.17 -24.98 12.44
CA GLY A 192 14.75 -24.51 11.17
C GLY A 192 13.97 -23.38 10.45
N GLY A 193 13.02 -22.73 11.13
CA GLY A 193 12.27 -21.58 10.63
C GLY A 193 13.16 -20.39 10.29
N LEU A 194 12.61 -19.40 9.57
CA LEU A 194 13.37 -18.20 9.23
C LEU A 194 13.67 -17.43 10.52
N THR A 195 14.94 -17.08 10.75
CA THR A 195 15.30 -16.20 11.87
C THR A 195 15.24 -14.74 11.43
N ALA A 196 15.10 -13.83 12.40
CA ALA A 196 15.19 -12.40 12.18
C ALA A 196 16.51 -12.00 11.49
N GLY A 197 17.59 -12.74 11.78
CA GLY A 197 18.92 -12.51 11.19
C GLY A 197 18.98 -12.93 9.73
N ARG A 198 18.40 -14.09 9.39
CA ARG A 198 18.30 -14.52 7.99
C ARG A 198 17.37 -13.63 7.18
N LEU A 199 16.28 -13.13 7.77
CA LEU A 199 15.42 -12.15 7.10
C LEU A 199 16.17 -10.84 6.87
N ALA A 200 16.89 -10.33 7.87
CA ALA A 200 17.71 -9.13 7.72
C ALA A 200 18.79 -9.30 6.65
N ALA A 201 19.49 -10.45 6.62
CA ALA A 201 20.48 -10.77 5.59
C ALA A 201 19.88 -10.72 4.18
N ARG A 202 18.70 -11.30 3.97
CA ARG A 202 17.98 -11.23 2.67
C ARG A 202 17.61 -9.79 2.28
N VAL A 203 17.25 -8.95 3.25
CA VAL A 203 17.03 -7.52 2.99
C VAL A 203 18.35 -6.84 2.61
N GLY A 204 19.46 -7.19 3.26
CA GLY A 204 20.79 -6.72 2.89
C GLY A 204 21.20 -7.11 1.47
N GLU A 205 20.98 -8.36 1.09
CA GLU A 205 21.18 -8.86 -0.29
C GLU A 205 20.34 -8.06 -1.29
N ALA A 206 19.05 -7.87 -1.00
CA ALA A 206 18.16 -7.08 -1.87
C ALA A 206 18.60 -5.62 -2.00
N VAL A 207 19.08 -4.99 -0.92
CA VAL A 207 19.66 -3.64 -0.98
C VAL A 207 20.93 -3.65 -1.83
N ALA A 208 21.85 -4.58 -1.62
CA ALA A 208 23.08 -4.68 -2.41
C ALA A 208 22.79 -4.88 -3.91
N ASP A 209 21.78 -5.69 -4.25
CA ASP A 209 21.35 -5.88 -5.64
C ASP A 209 20.77 -4.60 -6.25
N LEU A 210 20.00 -3.81 -5.48
CA LEU A 210 19.51 -2.51 -5.96
C LEU A 210 20.66 -1.54 -6.22
N LEU A 211 21.64 -1.48 -5.31
CA LEU A 211 22.81 -0.60 -5.47
C LEU A 211 23.68 -1.01 -6.64
N ARG A 212 23.72 -2.30 -6.99
CA ARG A 212 24.45 -2.83 -8.14
C ARG A 212 23.76 -2.50 -9.47
N ASP A 213 22.44 -2.60 -9.51
CA ASP A 213 21.65 -2.34 -10.72
C ASP A 213 21.49 -0.85 -11.02
N GLU A 214 21.44 -0.01 -9.99
CA GLU A 214 21.40 1.46 -10.08
C GLU A 214 22.68 2.07 -9.48
N PRO A 215 23.85 1.83 -10.10
CA PRO A 215 25.11 2.33 -9.56
C PRO A 215 25.15 3.85 -9.67
N GLY A 216 25.40 4.53 -8.54
CA GLY A 216 25.62 5.97 -8.55
C GLY A 216 25.42 6.66 -7.20
N HIS A 217 25.74 7.95 -7.19
CA HIS A 217 25.66 8.80 -5.98
C HIS A 217 24.28 8.77 -5.32
N ARG A 218 23.18 8.63 -6.08
CA ARG A 218 21.82 8.66 -5.53
C ARG A 218 21.49 7.44 -4.68
N ALA A 219 21.87 6.26 -5.14
CA ALA A 219 21.63 5.02 -4.42
C ALA A 219 22.48 4.96 -3.14
N ALA A 220 23.74 5.41 -3.21
CA ALA A 220 24.62 5.58 -2.06
C ALA A 220 24.10 6.63 -1.07
N GLU A 221 23.61 7.78 -1.56
CA GLU A 221 22.97 8.82 -0.74
C GLU A 221 21.74 8.27 -0.02
N ALA A 222 20.88 7.52 -0.72
CA ALA A 222 19.69 6.91 -0.13
C ALA A 222 20.04 5.94 1.00
N LEU A 223 21.08 5.12 0.83
CA LEU A 223 21.57 4.23 1.89
C LEU A 223 22.18 5.00 3.07
N GLY A 224 23.00 6.01 2.77
CA GLY A 224 23.67 6.84 3.79
C GLY A 224 22.70 7.67 4.64
N ARG A 225 21.55 8.04 4.08
CA ARG A 225 20.43 8.65 4.82
C ARG A 225 19.68 7.68 5.74
N GLY A 226 19.95 6.38 5.61
CA GLY A 226 19.28 5.32 6.35
C GLY A 226 17.93 4.93 5.74
N PRO A 227 17.63 3.63 5.56
CA PRO A 227 16.35 3.20 5.05
C PRO A 227 15.18 3.60 5.96
N LEU A 228 14.06 4.03 5.37
CA LEU A 228 12.77 4.07 6.07
C LEU A 228 12.21 2.66 6.18
N LEU A 229 11.78 2.28 7.38
CA LEU A 229 11.24 0.94 7.64
C LEU A 229 9.75 1.00 8.01
N GLY A 230 8.91 0.44 7.14
CA GLY A 230 7.47 0.30 7.34
C GLY A 230 7.02 -1.14 7.60
N GLY A 231 5.71 -1.32 7.61
CA GLY A 231 5.08 -2.63 7.80
C GLY A 231 5.06 -3.10 9.25
N GLY A 232 4.60 -4.34 9.45
CA GLY A 232 4.51 -4.94 10.79
C GLY A 232 5.88 -5.26 11.40
N GLY A 233 6.88 -5.58 10.57
CA GLY A 233 8.24 -5.90 11.03
C GLY A 233 8.95 -4.75 11.72
N ALA A 234 8.63 -3.51 11.37
CA ALA A 234 9.14 -2.31 12.02
C ALA A 234 8.76 -2.21 13.51
N LEU A 235 7.75 -2.96 13.97
CA LEU A 235 7.38 -3.04 15.40
C LEU A 235 8.30 -3.96 16.21
N ARG A 236 9.13 -4.77 15.54
CA ARG A 236 10.01 -5.74 16.20
C ARG A 236 11.41 -5.14 16.33
N ALA A 237 11.77 -4.69 17.53
CA ALA A 237 13.06 -4.04 17.80
C ALA A 237 14.26 -4.87 17.33
N GLU A 238 14.19 -6.21 17.45
CA GLU A 238 15.22 -7.13 16.97
C GLU A 238 15.45 -7.03 15.45
N LEU A 239 14.39 -6.85 14.65
CA LEU A 239 14.51 -6.72 13.19
C LEU A 239 15.10 -5.38 12.84
N VAL A 240 14.67 -4.30 13.52
CA VAL A 240 15.25 -2.96 13.33
C VAL A 240 16.76 -2.99 13.61
N TYR A 241 17.16 -3.60 14.73
CA TYR A 241 18.57 -3.73 15.11
C TYR A 241 19.37 -4.59 14.11
N ARG A 242 18.86 -5.77 13.73
CA ARG A 242 19.56 -6.65 12.79
C ARG A 242 19.66 -6.04 11.40
N LEU A 243 18.66 -5.30 10.94
CA LEU A 243 18.71 -4.56 9.68
C LEU A 243 19.77 -3.44 9.72
N ALA A 244 19.80 -2.65 10.80
CA ALA A 244 20.80 -1.60 10.95
C ALA A 244 22.22 -2.17 10.93
N ARG A 245 22.45 -3.30 11.61
CA ARG A 245 23.74 -4.01 11.56
C ARG A 245 24.06 -4.61 10.20
N GLN A 246 23.08 -5.20 9.53
CA GLN A 246 23.29 -5.81 8.22
C GLN A 246 23.63 -4.77 7.14
N LEU A 247 23.03 -3.59 7.23
CA LEU A 247 23.18 -2.52 6.24
C LEU A 247 24.29 -1.51 6.60
N ASP A 248 24.89 -1.66 7.77
CA ASP A 248 25.90 -0.74 8.33
C ASP A 248 25.46 0.74 8.30
N THR A 249 24.19 0.99 8.62
CA THR A 249 23.60 2.32 8.63
C THR A 249 22.42 2.39 9.60
N SER A 250 21.96 3.60 9.93
CA SER A 250 20.74 3.77 10.71
C SER A 250 19.52 3.31 9.91
N VAL A 251 18.57 2.68 10.59
CA VAL A 251 17.26 2.34 10.02
C VAL A 251 16.20 3.13 10.77
N HIS A 252 15.27 3.74 10.03
CA HIS A 252 14.30 4.69 10.57
C HIS A 252 12.88 4.14 10.47
N PRO A 253 12.32 3.55 11.55
CA PRO A 253 10.94 3.10 11.57
C PRO A 253 9.96 4.25 11.32
N VAL A 254 9.00 4.03 10.43
CA VAL A 254 7.93 5.00 10.15
C VAL A 254 6.99 5.08 11.37
N PRO A 255 6.49 6.27 11.78
CA PRO A 255 5.54 6.37 12.88
C PRO A 255 4.27 5.53 12.66
N ARG A 256 3.93 4.67 13.63
CA ARG A 256 2.82 3.69 13.54
C ARG A 256 2.92 2.83 12.27
N PRO A 257 4.02 2.06 12.11
CA PRO A 257 4.44 1.53 10.82
C PRO A 257 3.47 0.50 10.23
N HIS A 258 2.79 -0.27 11.09
CA HIS A 258 1.76 -1.21 10.66
C HIS A 258 0.55 -0.53 9.98
N THR A 259 0.28 0.76 10.23
CA THR A 259 -0.78 1.52 9.54
C THR A 259 -0.26 2.51 8.50
N ALA A 260 1.06 2.60 8.32
CA ALA A 260 1.66 3.67 7.53
C ALA A 260 1.24 3.60 6.05
N ALA A 261 1.19 2.41 5.45
CA ALA A 261 0.78 2.25 4.05
C ALA A 261 -0.64 2.81 3.81
N VAL A 262 -1.63 2.42 4.63
CA VAL A 262 -3.01 2.93 4.46
C VAL A 262 -3.13 4.42 4.75
N ARG A 263 -2.33 4.97 5.68
CA ARG A 263 -2.29 6.41 5.96
C ARG A 263 -1.71 7.21 4.81
N GLY A 264 -0.61 6.73 4.23
CA GLY A 264 0.00 7.34 3.05
C GLY A 264 -0.93 7.31 1.84
N ALA A 265 -1.66 6.20 1.65
CA ALA A 265 -2.74 6.14 0.67
C ALA A 265 -3.86 7.14 0.98
N GLY A 266 -4.16 7.40 2.26
CA GLY A 266 -5.06 8.46 2.71
C GLY A 266 -4.60 9.87 2.32
N GLU A 267 -3.31 10.19 2.51
CA GLU A 267 -2.73 11.46 2.06
C GLU A 267 -2.77 11.62 0.53
N ALA A 268 -2.49 10.54 -0.19
CA ALA A 268 -2.61 10.50 -1.64
C ALA A 268 -4.06 10.71 -2.09
N LEU A 269 -5.03 10.11 -1.41
CA LEU A 269 -6.46 10.30 -1.64
C LEU A 269 -6.89 11.75 -1.41
N LEU A 270 -6.44 12.39 -0.32
CA LEU A 270 -6.72 13.80 -0.05
C LEU A 270 -6.20 14.69 -1.17
N SER A 271 -5.02 14.39 -1.69
CA SER A 271 -4.42 15.09 -2.84
C SER A 271 -5.18 14.83 -4.13
N ALA A 272 -5.53 13.58 -4.43
CA ALA A 272 -6.28 13.19 -5.62
C ALA A 272 -7.65 13.87 -5.67
N ARG A 273 -8.35 13.99 -4.54
CA ARG A 273 -9.67 14.65 -4.48
C ARG A 273 -9.61 16.16 -4.76
N ARG A 274 -8.45 16.80 -4.62
CA ARG A 274 -8.23 18.21 -5.01
C ARG A 274 -7.95 18.36 -6.51
N HIS A 275 -7.69 17.27 -7.22
CA HIS A 275 -7.35 17.31 -8.64
C HIS A 275 -8.58 17.55 -9.53
N PRO A 276 -8.54 18.47 -10.52
CA PRO A 276 -9.68 18.80 -11.38
C PRO A 276 -10.31 17.59 -12.09
N ALA A 277 -9.50 16.63 -12.52
CA ALA A 277 -9.98 15.41 -13.20
C ALA A 277 -10.89 14.53 -12.31
N LEU A 278 -10.71 14.60 -10.99
CA LEU A 278 -11.55 13.91 -10.01
C LEU A 278 -12.61 14.83 -9.41
N ALA A 279 -12.46 16.15 -9.52
CA ALA A 279 -13.47 17.14 -9.16
C ALA A 279 -14.57 17.32 -10.23
N ALA A 280 -14.29 17.00 -11.50
CA ALA A 280 -15.24 17.14 -12.59
C ALA A 280 -16.32 16.03 -12.57
N PRO A 281 -17.60 16.33 -12.83
CA PRO A 281 -18.65 15.32 -12.96
C PRO A 281 -18.42 14.46 -14.21
N VAL A 282 -18.70 13.16 -14.14
CA VAL A 282 -18.74 12.29 -15.32
C VAL A 282 -20.07 12.56 -16.05
N THR A 283 -20.01 13.14 -17.24
CA THR A 283 -21.18 13.29 -18.12
C THR A 283 -21.43 11.95 -18.82
N PRO A 284 -22.65 11.38 -18.76
CA PRO A 284 -22.96 10.19 -19.54
C PRO A 284 -22.88 10.50 -21.04
N VAL A 285 -22.15 9.68 -21.77
CA VAL A 285 -22.17 9.69 -23.24
C VAL A 285 -23.35 8.83 -23.66
N HIS A 286 -24.36 9.44 -24.28
CA HIS A 286 -25.40 8.67 -24.96
C HIS A 286 -24.81 8.08 -26.24
N PRO A 287 -24.96 6.77 -26.51
CA PRO A 287 -24.59 6.22 -27.80
C PRO A 287 -25.51 6.81 -28.87
N THR A 288 -24.90 7.35 -29.92
CA THR A 288 -25.55 7.77 -31.17
C THR A 288 -25.95 6.57 -32.00
#